data_AF-A0A690LPE2-F1
#
_entry.id   AF-A0A690LPE2-F1
#
_cell.length_a   1.000
_cell.length_b   1.000
_cell.length_c   1.000
_cell.angle_alpha   90.00
_cell.angle_beta   90.00
_cell.angle_gamma   90.00
#
_symmetry.space_group_name_H-M   'P 1'
#
loop_
_entity.id
_entity.type
_entity.pdbx_description
1 polymer ?
#
loop_
_entity_poly.entity_id
_entity_poly.type
_entity_poly.pdbx_seq_one_letter_code
_entity_poly.pdbx_strand_id
1 'polypeptide(L)'
;MKFRTTSKKLIKNVKDFHKIALYKAYKSIDKEDVFVGWGRKNSGLKAMSLAKKHHAKFMLLEDGFLRSLNLGVENSPSFSIVKDDVGIYYDASTPSRLENILNTYEFSPKELALAKKAIELIKKEKLSKYNNTLCIPQELFSASEDRVLIITQVANDASLKFGLASDFSTQDIINDALKENPNAKIYIKIHPDVLSGKKQSDFSLQDLPSRCVILKENYNPIELLSHFKKVYTKTSGMGFEALILGCECVCYGMPFYAGWGLTQDKLECKRRVKKRSLEEVFCAAYILYSEYFNPYLNQKSDIFDTIFTLARYKKIEQANSHTLYFLGFSKWKRDFMKPFFKAKSNKTIFLNSLKELYKAKLNPKDKIFIWGKKYDKALLAKDFKNEIFLVEDGFLRSVFLGSDLTRPFSLIVDSKGLYVDPAHPSDLEELLQNHEFDDTLRQRAKKLITTITQNKFSKYNGLKHEKLDFNTNKKIILIPAQVEDDASMILGGAGFDTLKLLQSARAANKDAFIVFKPHPDVLSGNRKGLKDKDIILKYCDEIIEDVSIDSAI
;
A
#
# COMPACT_ATOMS: atom_id res chain seq x y z
N MET A 1 -23.26 -27.15 -7.69
CA MET A 1 -23.14 -25.88 -6.94
C MET A 1 -22.77 -24.71 -7.86
N LYS A 2 -23.68 -23.74 -8.04
CA LYS A 2 -23.41 -22.47 -8.74
C LYS A 2 -23.73 -21.27 -7.84
N PHE A 3 -22.87 -20.25 -7.88
CA PHE A 3 -23.12 -18.97 -7.20
C PHE A 3 -23.93 -18.04 -8.10
N ARG A 4 -25.05 -17.51 -7.57
CA ARG A 4 -26.01 -16.71 -8.34
C ARG A 4 -26.38 -15.43 -7.61
N THR A 5 -26.53 -14.31 -8.31
CA THR A 5 -26.98 -13.05 -7.71
C THR A 5 -27.99 -12.32 -8.58
N THR A 6 -28.82 -11.47 -7.98
CA THR A 6 -29.69 -10.54 -8.72
C THR A 6 -29.02 -9.22 -9.06
N SER A 7 -27.76 -9.00 -8.68
CA SER A 7 -27.06 -7.72 -8.79
C SER A 7 -25.85 -7.78 -9.73
N LYS A 8 -25.93 -7.11 -10.88
CA LYS A 8 -24.78 -6.93 -11.79
C LYS A 8 -23.63 -6.17 -11.12
N LYS A 9 -23.95 -5.19 -10.26
CA LYS A 9 -22.95 -4.42 -9.50
C LYS A 9 -22.16 -5.31 -8.54
N LEU A 10 -22.84 -6.27 -7.90
CA LEU A 10 -22.17 -7.25 -7.03
C LEU A 10 -21.15 -8.07 -7.82
N ILE A 11 -21.53 -8.61 -8.98
CA ILE A 11 -20.63 -9.39 -9.86
C ILE A 11 -19.36 -8.59 -10.18
N LYS A 12 -19.51 -7.30 -10.56
CA LYS A 12 -18.37 -6.44 -10.86
C LYS A 12 -17.47 -6.22 -9.65
N ASN A 13 -18.06 -6.00 -8.47
CA ASN A 13 -17.34 -5.64 -7.25
C ASN A 13 -16.55 -6.80 -6.64
N VAL A 14 -17.00 -8.05 -6.84
CA VAL A 14 -16.38 -9.24 -6.22
C VAL A 14 -15.73 -10.17 -7.24
N LYS A 15 -15.53 -9.70 -8.48
CA LYS A 15 -14.97 -10.50 -9.60
C LYS A 15 -13.63 -11.14 -9.26
N ASP A 16 -12.85 -10.50 -8.38
CA ASP A 16 -11.52 -10.93 -7.97
C ASP A 16 -11.59 -12.05 -6.89
N PHE A 17 -12.74 -12.19 -6.22
CA PHE A 17 -12.97 -13.16 -5.14
C PHE A 17 -13.83 -14.35 -5.60
N HIS A 18 -14.91 -14.08 -6.33
CA HIS A 18 -15.90 -15.09 -6.69
C HIS A 18 -16.40 -14.95 -8.12
N LYS A 19 -16.53 -16.08 -8.80
CA LYS A 19 -17.22 -16.19 -10.08
C LYS A 19 -18.71 -16.38 -9.84
N ILE A 20 -19.49 -15.30 -10.00
CA ILE A 20 -20.93 -15.29 -9.73
C ILE A 20 -21.70 -15.06 -11.03
N ALA A 21 -22.74 -15.85 -11.26
CA ALA A 21 -23.64 -15.69 -12.41
C ALA A 21 -24.87 -14.84 -12.06
N LEU A 22 -25.40 -14.10 -13.03
CA LEU A 22 -26.68 -13.41 -12.86
C LEU A 22 -27.81 -14.44 -12.81
N TYR A 23 -28.65 -14.36 -11.78
CA TYR A 23 -29.86 -15.17 -11.62
C TYR A 23 -30.88 -14.81 -12.72
N LYS A 24 -31.51 -15.84 -13.30
CA LYS A 24 -32.60 -15.70 -14.27
C LYS A 24 -33.73 -16.65 -13.84
N ALA A 25 -34.96 -16.15 -13.78
CA ALA A 25 -36.10 -16.86 -13.18
C ALA A 25 -36.48 -18.18 -13.88
N TYR A 26 -36.17 -18.32 -15.17
CA TYR A 26 -36.47 -19.50 -15.99
C TYR A 26 -35.40 -20.60 -15.92
N LYS A 27 -34.31 -20.42 -15.18
CA LYS A 27 -33.25 -21.44 -15.06
C LYS A 27 -33.58 -22.41 -13.94
N SER A 28 -33.36 -23.71 -14.17
CA SER A 28 -33.37 -24.73 -13.11
C SER A 28 -32.37 -24.37 -12.00
N ILE A 29 -32.83 -24.49 -10.75
CA ILE A 29 -32.09 -24.20 -9.52
C ILE A 29 -31.96 -25.50 -8.74
N ASP A 30 -30.72 -25.81 -8.38
CA ASP A 30 -30.37 -26.95 -7.51
C ASP A 30 -30.40 -26.50 -6.04
N LYS A 31 -30.69 -27.41 -5.11
CA LYS A 31 -30.55 -27.18 -3.67
C LYS A 31 -29.12 -26.84 -3.27
N GLU A 32 -28.14 -27.32 -4.04
CA GLU A 32 -26.71 -26.99 -3.88
C GLU A 32 -26.31 -25.65 -4.52
N ASP A 33 -27.22 -24.91 -5.16
CA ASP A 33 -26.92 -23.55 -5.61
C ASP A 33 -26.89 -22.56 -4.44
N VAL A 34 -26.07 -21.51 -4.58
CA VAL A 34 -25.87 -20.49 -3.55
C VAL A 34 -26.32 -19.12 -4.09
N PHE A 35 -27.33 -18.52 -3.46
CA PHE A 35 -27.74 -17.16 -3.74
C PHE A 35 -26.85 -16.16 -2.98
N VAL A 36 -26.16 -15.30 -3.72
CA VAL A 36 -25.19 -14.34 -3.20
C VAL A 36 -25.76 -12.92 -3.21
N GLY A 37 -25.64 -12.24 -2.08
CA GLY A 37 -26.09 -10.85 -1.91
C GLY A 37 -25.09 -10.01 -1.10
N TRP A 38 -25.34 -8.70 -1.01
CA TRP A 38 -24.45 -7.78 -0.29
C TRP A 38 -25.08 -7.36 1.04
N GLY A 39 -24.59 -7.91 2.15
CA GLY A 39 -25.08 -7.64 3.50
C GLY A 39 -26.61 -7.69 3.61
N ARG A 40 -27.20 -6.74 4.34
CA ARG A 40 -28.65 -6.53 4.44
C ARG A 40 -29.22 -5.55 3.39
N LYS A 41 -28.48 -5.25 2.32
CA LYS A 41 -29.00 -4.44 1.20
C LYS A 41 -30.01 -5.25 0.39
N ASN A 42 -30.69 -4.59 -0.54
CA ASN A 42 -31.69 -5.23 -1.42
C ASN A 42 -31.19 -6.51 -2.11
N SER A 43 -29.92 -6.58 -2.51
CA SER A 43 -29.35 -7.80 -3.10
C SER A 43 -29.22 -8.94 -2.08
N GLY A 44 -28.87 -8.63 -0.83
CA GLY A 44 -28.84 -9.57 0.29
C GLY A 44 -30.21 -10.11 0.66
N LEU A 45 -31.17 -9.21 0.87
CA LEU A 45 -32.55 -9.59 1.19
C LEU A 45 -33.16 -10.48 0.09
N LYS A 46 -32.91 -10.14 -1.18
CA LYS A 46 -33.32 -10.98 -2.32
C LYS A 46 -32.61 -12.33 -2.34
N ALA A 47 -31.32 -12.38 -2.03
CA ALA A 47 -30.57 -13.63 -1.98
C ALA A 47 -31.16 -14.59 -0.93
N MET A 48 -31.44 -14.09 0.28
CA MET A 48 -32.08 -14.87 1.34
C MET A 48 -33.49 -15.34 0.96
N SER A 49 -34.30 -14.44 0.38
CA SER A 49 -35.66 -14.78 -0.07
C SER A 49 -35.67 -15.84 -1.17
N LEU A 50 -34.77 -15.75 -2.14
CA LEU A 50 -34.64 -16.72 -3.23
C LEU A 50 -34.10 -18.07 -2.73
N ALA A 51 -33.12 -18.06 -1.82
CA ALA A 51 -32.63 -19.28 -1.18
C ALA A 51 -33.77 -20.02 -0.47
N LYS A 52 -34.59 -19.29 0.31
CA LYS A 52 -35.80 -19.85 0.95
C LYS A 52 -36.80 -20.39 -0.07
N LYS A 53 -37.09 -19.61 -1.13
CA LYS A 53 -38.06 -20.00 -2.19
C LYS A 53 -37.66 -21.28 -2.91
N HIS A 54 -36.36 -21.46 -3.18
CA HIS A 54 -35.85 -22.57 -3.97
C HIS A 54 -35.26 -23.71 -3.13
N HIS A 55 -35.40 -23.65 -1.80
CA HIS A 55 -34.75 -24.59 -0.87
C HIS A 55 -33.24 -24.75 -1.12
N ALA A 56 -32.59 -23.63 -1.43
CA ALA A 56 -31.17 -23.54 -1.76
C ALA A 56 -30.41 -22.77 -0.65
N LYS A 57 -29.09 -22.66 -0.79
CA LYS A 57 -28.21 -21.96 0.17
C LYS A 57 -28.14 -20.45 -0.15
N PHE A 58 -27.76 -19.63 0.83
CA PHE A 58 -27.40 -18.23 0.60
C PHE A 58 -26.00 -17.91 1.13
N MET A 59 -25.45 -16.80 0.65
CA MET A 59 -24.21 -16.22 1.14
C MET A 59 -24.29 -14.71 1.07
N LEU A 60 -24.08 -14.03 2.19
CA LEU A 60 -23.98 -12.58 2.27
C LEU A 60 -22.51 -12.17 2.24
N LEU A 61 -22.19 -11.23 1.36
CA LEU A 61 -20.86 -10.63 1.25
C LEU A 61 -20.88 -9.20 1.77
N GLU A 62 -19.77 -8.77 2.33
CA GLU A 62 -19.50 -7.37 2.67
C GLU A 62 -18.02 -7.04 2.47
N ASP A 63 -17.69 -5.75 2.54
CA ASP A 63 -16.29 -5.33 2.59
C ASP A 63 -15.60 -5.92 3.83
N GLY A 64 -14.37 -6.41 3.67
CA GLY A 64 -13.55 -6.86 4.78
C GLY A 64 -13.10 -5.72 5.68
N PHE A 65 -12.58 -6.07 6.86
CA PHE A 65 -12.19 -5.10 7.88
C PHE A 65 -10.93 -4.31 7.52
N LEU A 66 -10.03 -4.90 6.72
CA LEU A 66 -8.87 -4.22 6.11
C LEU A 66 -9.06 -4.20 4.59
N ARG A 67 -9.77 -3.18 4.10
CA ARG A 67 -10.37 -3.21 2.77
C ARG A 67 -9.46 -2.71 1.67
N SER A 68 -8.97 -1.47 1.74
CA SER A 68 -8.33 -0.84 0.58
C SER A 68 -7.55 0.43 0.92
N LEU A 69 -6.81 0.94 -0.06
CA LEU A 69 -6.17 2.26 0.05
C LEU A 69 -7.21 3.38 0.09
N ASN A 70 -8.08 3.44 -0.92
CA ASN A 70 -9.10 4.47 -1.08
C ASN A 70 -10.51 3.94 -0.73
N LEU A 71 -11.52 4.81 -0.75
CA LEU A 71 -12.90 4.40 -0.45
C LEU A 71 -13.49 3.52 -1.56
N GLY A 72 -14.43 2.64 -1.20
CA GLY A 72 -15.12 1.79 -2.18
C GLY A 72 -15.94 2.57 -3.21
N VAL A 73 -16.52 3.71 -2.81
CA VAL A 73 -17.26 4.62 -3.71
C VAL A 73 -16.37 5.28 -4.77
N GLU A 74 -15.05 5.28 -4.54
CA GLU A 74 -14.03 5.79 -5.47
C GLU A 74 -13.52 4.69 -6.42
N ASN A 75 -14.22 3.55 -6.48
CA ASN A 75 -13.83 2.36 -7.22
C ASN A 75 -12.46 1.79 -6.81
N SER A 76 -12.03 2.03 -5.56
CA SER A 76 -10.81 1.42 -5.03
C SER A 76 -10.98 -0.10 -4.98
N PRO A 77 -10.03 -0.87 -5.55
CA PRO A 77 -10.10 -2.32 -5.49
C PRO A 77 -10.03 -2.81 -4.05
N SER A 78 -10.77 -3.88 -3.75
CA SER A 78 -10.83 -4.46 -2.41
C SER A 78 -9.74 -5.50 -2.24
N PHE A 79 -9.01 -5.41 -1.14
CA PHE A 79 -8.08 -6.43 -0.67
C PHE A 79 -8.77 -7.52 0.14
N SER A 80 -9.94 -7.22 0.70
CA SER A 80 -10.67 -8.21 1.48
C SER A 80 -12.18 -8.08 1.36
N ILE A 81 -12.86 -9.20 1.55
CA ILE A 81 -14.30 -9.31 1.75
C ILE A 81 -14.58 -10.23 2.93
N VAL A 82 -15.77 -10.13 3.52
CA VAL A 82 -16.29 -11.18 4.41
C VAL A 82 -17.35 -11.99 3.70
N LYS A 83 -17.48 -13.25 4.09
CA LYS A 83 -18.52 -14.16 3.61
C LYS A 83 -19.29 -14.77 4.78
N ASP A 84 -20.61 -14.72 4.70
CA ASP A 84 -21.47 -15.17 5.79
C ASP A 84 -22.67 -15.96 5.24
N ASP A 85 -22.74 -17.22 5.61
CA ASP A 85 -23.78 -18.18 5.25
C ASP A 85 -24.83 -18.37 6.35
N VAL A 86 -24.77 -17.57 7.43
CA VAL A 86 -25.71 -17.62 8.57
C VAL A 86 -26.49 -16.31 8.70
N GLY A 87 -25.79 -15.18 8.63
CA GLY A 87 -26.32 -13.84 8.83
C GLY A 87 -25.34 -12.81 8.29
N ILE A 88 -25.01 -11.78 9.06
CA ILE A 88 -23.90 -10.86 8.76
C ILE A 88 -23.38 -10.21 10.04
N TYR A 89 -22.07 -9.97 10.15
CA TYR A 89 -21.42 -9.58 11.41
C TYR A 89 -21.99 -8.35 12.13
N TYR A 90 -22.53 -7.37 11.41
CA TYR A 90 -23.07 -6.14 12.02
C TYR A 90 -24.53 -6.28 12.47
N ASP A 91 -25.15 -7.42 12.24
CA ASP A 91 -26.56 -7.65 12.59
C ASP A 91 -26.67 -8.45 13.89
N ALA A 92 -27.03 -7.75 14.96
CA ALA A 92 -27.21 -8.33 16.28
C ALA A 92 -28.61 -8.93 16.49
N SER A 93 -29.55 -8.75 15.55
CA SER A 93 -30.90 -9.34 15.67
C SER A 93 -30.93 -10.84 15.43
N THR A 94 -29.93 -11.38 14.73
CA THR A 94 -29.80 -12.80 14.39
C THR A 94 -28.35 -13.25 14.48
N PRO A 95 -28.07 -14.56 14.64
CA PRO A 95 -26.70 -15.07 14.59
C PRO A 95 -26.00 -14.76 13.26
N SER A 96 -24.68 -14.67 13.31
CA SER A 96 -23.80 -14.56 12.14
C SER A 96 -22.75 -15.66 12.19
N ARG A 97 -22.09 -15.93 11.07
CA ARG A 97 -20.96 -16.88 11.06
C ARG A 97 -19.85 -16.41 11.99
N LEU A 98 -19.59 -15.11 12.06
CA LEU A 98 -18.61 -14.55 12.99
C LEU A 98 -19.02 -14.75 14.47
N GLU A 99 -20.29 -14.51 14.81
CA GLU A 99 -20.83 -14.77 16.16
C GLU A 99 -20.69 -16.25 16.52
N ASN A 100 -20.94 -17.16 15.58
CA ASN A 100 -20.76 -18.59 15.79
C ASN A 100 -19.28 -18.96 16.02
N ILE A 101 -18.35 -18.43 15.21
CA ILE A 101 -16.91 -18.62 15.44
C ILE A 101 -16.53 -18.17 16.86
N LEU A 102 -16.98 -16.99 17.28
CA LEU A 102 -16.69 -16.46 18.60
C LEU A 102 -17.35 -17.24 19.74
N ASN A 103 -18.45 -17.94 19.51
CA ASN A 103 -19.06 -18.78 20.53
C ASN A 103 -18.41 -20.17 20.65
N THR A 104 -17.99 -20.78 19.53
CA THR A 104 -17.68 -22.22 19.49
C THR A 104 -16.26 -22.57 19.07
N TYR A 105 -15.52 -21.66 18.45
CA TYR A 105 -14.16 -21.92 18.01
C TYR A 105 -13.17 -21.87 19.18
N GLU A 106 -12.23 -22.80 19.18
CA GLU A 106 -11.11 -22.87 20.12
C GLU A 106 -9.83 -22.42 19.41
N PHE A 107 -9.22 -21.35 19.90
CA PHE A 107 -8.08 -20.69 19.23
C PHE A 107 -6.75 -21.30 19.69
N SER A 108 -5.92 -21.71 18.74
CA SER A 108 -4.60 -22.25 19.06
C SER A 108 -3.59 -21.14 19.45
N PRO A 109 -2.56 -21.44 20.26
CA PRO A 109 -1.50 -20.47 20.58
C PRO A 109 -0.81 -19.88 19.32
N LYS A 110 -0.71 -20.67 18.25
CA LYS A 110 -0.13 -20.23 16.98
C LYS A 110 -1.00 -19.18 16.29
N GLU A 111 -2.30 -19.35 16.27
CA GLU A 111 -3.24 -18.38 15.68
C GLU A 111 -3.25 -17.08 16.48
N LEU A 112 -3.23 -17.16 17.81
CA LEU A 112 -3.15 -15.99 18.67
C LEU A 112 -1.81 -15.23 18.49
N ALA A 113 -0.71 -15.94 18.29
CA ALA A 113 0.58 -15.32 17.97
C ALA A 113 0.55 -14.60 16.61
N LEU A 114 -0.12 -15.17 15.60
CA LEU A 114 -0.32 -14.52 14.30
C LEU A 114 -1.22 -13.28 14.43
N ALA A 115 -2.31 -13.37 15.19
CA ALA A 115 -3.21 -12.25 15.47
C ALA A 115 -2.44 -11.10 16.14
N LYS A 116 -1.67 -11.39 17.19
CA LYS A 116 -0.83 -10.41 17.87
C LYS A 116 0.18 -9.74 16.93
N LYS A 117 0.85 -10.52 16.08
CA LYS A 117 1.79 -9.99 15.08
C LYS A 117 1.08 -9.06 14.08
N ALA A 118 -0.09 -9.44 13.60
CA ALA A 118 -0.87 -8.62 12.67
C ALA A 118 -1.37 -7.32 13.32
N ILE A 119 -1.83 -7.38 14.58
CA ILE A 119 -2.20 -6.21 15.38
C ILE A 119 -1.03 -5.23 15.48
N GLU A 120 0.16 -5.70 15.86
CA GLU A 120 1.33 -4.83 15.99
C GLU A 120 1.75 -4.20 14.66
N LEU A 121 1.65 -4.93 13.55
CA LEU A 121 1.91 -4.36 12.23
C LEU A 121 0.86 -3.32 11.81
N ILE A 122 -0.42 -3.56 12.11
CA ILE A 122 -1.51 -2.60 11.86
C ILE A 122 -1.28 -1.31 12.65
N LYS A 123 -0.89 -1.42 13.93
CA LYS A 123 -0.53 -0.27 14.78
C LYS A 123 0.68 0.47 14.21
N LYS A 124 1.76 -0.25 13.92
CA LYS A 124 3.02 0.31 13.38
C LYS A 124 2.79 1.08 12.07
N GLU A 125 2.07 0.49 11.12
CA GLU A 125 1.84 1.09 9.80
C GLU A 125 0.60 2.02 9.76
N LYS A 126 -0.10 2.17 10.89
CA LYS A 126 -1.31 3.00 11.07
C LYS A 126 -2.38 2.64 10.04
N LEU A 127 -2.73 1.35 9.95
CA LEU A 127 -3.68 0.82 8.95
C LEU A 127 -5.10 0.70 9.51
N SER A 128 -6.09 1.08 8.71
CA SER A 128 -7.51 0.99 9.04
C SER A 128 -8.27 0.36 7.86
N LYS A 129 -9.61 0.30 7.90
CA LYS A 129 -10.43 -0.14 6.76
C LYS A 129 -10.06 0.59 5.45
N TYR A 130 -9.78 1.88 5.53
CA TYR A 130 -9.33 2.73 4.42
C TYR A 130 -8.06 3.49 4.80
N ASN A 131 -7.09 3.56 3.89
CA ASN A 131 -5.69 3.88 4.23
C ASN A 131 -5.11 5.12 3.54
N ASN A 132 -5.94 5.86 2.78
CA ASN A 132 -5.61 7.17 2.23
C ASN A 132 -6.34 8.28 2.99
N THR A 133 -5.82 8.58 4.18
CA THR A 133 -6.38 9.52 5.15
C THR A 133 -5.32 10.53 5.56
N LEU A 134 -5.77 11.66 6.12
CA LEU A 134 -4.86 12.73 6.55
C LEU A 134 -4.08 12.31 7.81
N CYS A 135 -2.81 12.71 7.89
CA CYS A 135 -2.06 12.62 9.14
C CYS A 135 -2.61 13.62 10.16
N ILE A 136 -2.40 13.32 11.44
CA ILE A 136 -2.74 14.23 12.55
C ILE A 136 -1.72 15.38 12.64
N PRO A 137 -2.16 16.66 12.65
CA PRO A 137 -1.29 17.80 12.95
C PRO A 137 -0.77 17.72 14.39
N GLN A 138 0.50 18.09 14.62
CA GLN A 138 1.13 17.99 15.95
C GLN A 138 0.42 18.87 16.99
N GLU A 139 -0.09 20.01 16.55
CA GLU A 139 -0.77 21.03 17.34
C GLU A 139 -2.26 20.78 17.57
N LEU A 140 -2.86 19.73 16.98
CA LEU A 140 -4.30 19.44 17.12
C LEU A 140 -4.69 19.17 18.58
N PHE A 141 -3.72 18.70 19.37
CA PHE A 141 -3.91 18.07 20.66
C PHE A 141 -2.90 18.62 21.66
N SER A 142 -3.37 19.20 22.77
CA SER A 142 -2.49 19.64 23.85
C SER A 142 -1.92 18.43 24.60
N ALA A 143 -0.67 18.47 25.07
CA ALA A 143 -0.07 17.33 25.78
C ALA A 143 -0.74 17.06 27.14
N SER A 144 -1.20 18.11 27.83
CA SER A 144 -1.72 18.02 29.20
C SER A 144 -3.24 17.90 29.30
N GLU A 145 -3.96 17.81 28.17
CA GLU A 145 -5.43 17.73 28.20
C GLU A 145 -5.92 16.28 28.31
N ASP A 146 -6.88 16.07 29.21
CA ASP A 146 -7.71 14.87 29.22
C ASP A 146 -8.75 14.94 28.10
N ARG A 147 -8.92 13.83 27.38
CA ARG A 147 -9.78 13.80 26.21
C ARG A 147 -10.44 12.46 25.99
N VAL A 148 -11.68 12.52 25.50
CA VAL A 148 -12.46 11.36 25.06
C VAL A 148 -13.00 11.59 23.66
N LEU A 149 -13.22 10.52 22.91
CA LEU A 149 -13.70 10.58 21.53
C LEU A 149 -15.10 9.99 21.40
N ILE A 150 -16.01 10.73 20.79
CA ILE A 150 -17.30 10.22 20.32
C ILE A 150 -17.19 9.97 18.82
N ILE A 151 -17.42 8.73 18.41
CA ILE A 151 -17.41 8.29 17.01
C ILE A 151 -18.85 8.22 16.54
N THR A 152 -19.25 9.19 15.70
CA THR A 152 -20.59 9.20 15.11
C THR A 152 -20.62 8.43 13.79
N GLN A 153 -21.82 8.05 13.34
CA GLN A 153 -22.07 7.38 12.06
C GLN A 153 -23.13 8.14 11.27
N VAL A 154 -23.13 7.95 9.95
CA VAL A 154 -24.12 8.56 9.06
C VAL A 154 -25.51 7.95 9.26
N ALA A 155 -26.54 8.78 9.16
CA ALA A 155 -27.92 8.30 9.03
C ALA A 155 -28.05 7.26 7.89
N ASN A 156 -28.88 6.24 8.12
CA ASN A 156 -29.13 5.08 7.25
C ASN A 156 -27.97 4.09 7.06
N ASP A 157 -26.94 4.12 7.92
CA ASP A 157 -26.01 2.99 8.02
C ASP A 157 -26.76 1.73 8.48
N ALA A 158 -26.66 0.64 7.72
CA ALA A 158 -27.33 -0.62 8.04
C ALA A 158 -26.91 -1.13 9.42
N SER A 159 -25.66 -0.91 9.82
CA SER A 159 -25.15 -1.31 11.14
C SER A 159 -25.82 -0.57 12.30
N LEU A 160 -26.39 0.63 12.09
CA LEU A 160 -27.15 1.31 13.15
C LEU A 160 -28.48 0.59 13.41
N LYS A 161 -29.23 0.31 12.33
CA LYS A 161 -30.51 -0.39 12.41
C LYS A 161 -30.35 -1.82 12.93
N PHE A 162 -29.40 -2.57 12.38
CA PHE A 162 -29.22 -3.99 12.70
C PHE A 162 -28.34 -4.22 13.93
N GLY A 163 -27.57 -3.23 14.35
CA GLY A 163 -26.83 -3.27 15.62
C GLY A 163 -27.61 -2.72 16.81
N LEU A 164 -28.95 -2.65 16.72
CA LEU A 164 -29.85 -2.28 17.82
C LEU A 164 -29.56 -0.89 18.45
N ALA A 165 -28.96 0.02 17.69
CA ALA A 165 -28.53 1.33 18.22
C ALA A 165 -29.62 2.42 18.13
N SER A 166 -30.83 2.06 17.73
CA SER A 166 -31.94 3.00 17.49
C SER A 166 -32.46 3.67 18.76
N ASP A 167 -32.24 3.04 19.92
CA ASP A 167 -32.77 3.49 21.20
C ASP A 167 -31.92 4.62 21.83
N PHE A 168 -30.76 4.93 21.24
CA PHE A 168 -29.87 6.00 21.71
C PHE A 168 -29.59 7.02 20.61
N SER A 169 -29.88 8.29 20.90
CA SER A 169 -29.49 9.42 20.06
C SER A 169 -28.00 9.74 20.25
N THR A 170 -27.38 10.46 19.30
CA THR A 170 -26.02 10.97 19.53
C THR A 170 -25.97 11.97 20.69
N GLN A 171 -27.07 12.67 20.98
CA GLN A 171 -27.15 13.58 22.13
C GLN A 171 -27.05 12.84 23.47
N ASP A 172 -27.66 11.67 23.58
CA ASP A 172 -27.56 10.84 24.80
C ASP A 172 -26.10 10.45 25.06
N ILE A 173 -25.36 10.09 24.01
CA ILE A 173 -23.94 9.74 24.08
C ILE A 173 -23.11 10.95 24.52
N ILE A 174 -23.40 12.14 23.99
CA ILE A 174 -22.72 13.38 24.38
C ILE A 174 -22.97 13.69 25.86
N ASN A 175 -24.21 13.55 26.32
CA ASN A 175 -24.59 13.80 27.71
C ASN A 175 -23.88 12.85 28.68
N ASP A 176 -23.88 11.54 28.38
CA ASP A 176 -23.17 10.54 29.17
C ASP A 176 -21.66 10.78 29.16
N ALA A 177 -21.06 11.12 28.00
CA ALA A 177 -19.64 11.42 27.91
C ALA A 177 -19.25 12.66 28.74
N LEU A 178 -20.09 13.70 28.76
CA LEU A 178 -19.88 14.89 29.60
C LEU A 178 -20.00 14.58 31.09
N LYS A 179 -20.96 13.73 31.46
CA LYS A 179 -21.22 13.33 32.85
C LYS A 179 -20.12 12.42 33.40
N GLU A 180 -19.70 11.43 32.62
CA GLU A 180 -18.68 10.45 33.01
C GLU A 180 -17.26 11.05 33.00
N ASN A 181 -17.02 12.14 32.26
CA ASN A 181 -15.72 12.77 32.12
C ASN A 181 -15.79 14.29 32.41
N PRO A 182 -15.98 14.70 33.68
CA PRO A 182 -16.27 16.09 34.04
C PRO A 182 -15.14 17.07 33.67
N ASN A 183 -13.88 16.61 33.61
CA ASN A 183 -12.70 17.44 33.33
C ASN A 183 -12.14 17.25 31.91
N ALA A 184 -12.65 16.29 31.14
CA ALA A 184 -12.12 16.02 29.80
C ALA A 184 -12.75 16.94 28.75
N LYS A 185 -12.00 17.17 27.66
CA LYS A 185 -12.57 17.64 26.39
C LYS A 185 -13.22 16.50 25.64
N ILE A 186 -14.36 16.78 25.02
CA ILE A 186 -15.14 15.80 24.27
C ILE A 186 -14.91 16.05 22.78
N TYR A 187 -14.14 15.20 22.12
CA TYR A 187 -13.95 15.29 20.68
C TYR A 187 -15.05 14.49 19.97
N ILE A 188 -15.67 15.07 18.95
CA ILE A 188 -16.76 14.43 18.21
C ILE A 188 -16.30 14.30 16.76
N LYS A 189 -16.00 13.06 16.35
CA LYS A 189 -15.69 12.75 14.96
C LYS A 189 -16.99 12.57 14.18
N ILE A 190 -17.20 13.43 13.19
CA ILE A 190 -18.33 13.35 12.28
C ILE A 190 -17.89 12.92 10.89
N HIS A 191 -18.77 12.19 10.19
CA HIS A 191 -18.47 11.71 8.85
C HIS A 191 -18.48 12.87 7.83
N PRO A 192 -17.56 12.92 6.84
CA PRO A 192 -17.49 14.00 5.85
C PRO A 192 -18.80 14.29 5.08
N ASP A 193 -19.63 13.27 4.85
CA ASP A 193 -20.94 13.43 4.21
C ASP A 193 -21.94 14.26 5.04
N VAL A 194 -21.84 14.24 6.37
CA VAL A 194 -22.65 15.08 7.26
C VAL A 194 -22.18 16.54 7.18
N LEU A 195 -20.86 16.73 7.14
CA LEU A 195 -20.23 18.05 7.02
C LEU A 195 -20.52 18.76 5.69
N SER A 196 -20.63 18.00 4.60
CA SER A 196 -20.94 18.55 3.27
C SER A 196 -22.42 18.86 3.05
N GLY A 197 -23.26 18.73 4.09
CA GLY A 197 -24.70 18.96 4.02
C GLY A 197 -25.47 17.91 3.21
N LYS A 198 -24.79 16.84 2.74
CA LYS A 198 -25.40 15.75 1.95
C LYS A 198 -26.25 14.83 2.81
N LYS A 199 -26.06 14.86 4.14
CA LYS A 199 -26.84 14.11 5.14
C LYS A 199 -27.05 14.98 6.39
N GLN A 200 -28.23 14.91 6.98
CA GLN A 200 -28.52 15.54 8.27
C GLN A 200 -27.85 14.77 9.42
N SER A 201 -27.29 15.50 10.40
CA SER A 201 -26.91 14.94 11.70
C SER A 201 -28.15 14.67 12.55
N ASP A 202 -28.08 13.71 13.46
CA ASP A 202 -29.13 13.43 14.45
C ASP A 202 -29.08 14.34 15.68
N PHE A 203 -28.24 15.38 15.66
CA PHE A 203 -28.09 16.38 16.72
C PHE A 203 -27.74 17.77 16.16
N SER A 204 -28.08 18.81 16.93
CA SER A 204 -27.77 20.21 16.62
C SER A 204 -26.30 20.51 16.90
N LEU A 205 -25.58 21.00 15.88
CA LEU A 205 -24.19 21.44 16.05
C LEU A 205 -24.11 22.83 16.72
N GLN A 206 -25.21 23.57 16.80
CA GLN A 206 -25.24 24.95 17.32
C GLN A 206 -25.32 25.01 18.85
N ASP A 207 -25.75 23.92 19.50
CA ASP A 207 -26.02 23.88 20.95
C ASP A 207 -24.99 23.06 21.75
N LEU A 208 -23.83 22.77 21.15
CA LEU A 208 -22.79 21.98 21.82
C LEU A 208 -22.09 22.79 22.93
N PRO A 209 -21.87 22.20 24.12
CA PRO A 209 -21.08 22.83 25.18
C PRO A 209 -19.68 23.22 24.71
N SER A 210 -19.10 24.25 25.32
CA SER A 210 -17.77 24.78 24.95
C SER A 210 -16.61 23.77 25.02
N ARG A 211 -16.78 22.68 25.77
CA ARG A 211 -15.81 21.58 25.88
C ARG A 211 -15.93 20.53 24.76
N CYS A 212 -16.94 20.63 23.90
CA CYS A 212 -17.15 19.74 22.77
C CYS A 212 -16.45 20.28 21.51
N VAL A 213 -15.54 19.50 20.94
CA VAL A 213 -14.74 19.87 19.76
C VAL A 213 -15.10 18.96 18.59
N ILE A 214 -15.56 19.56 17.50
CA ILE A 214 -15.89 18.81 16.29
C ILE A 214 -14.63 18.57 15.47
N LEU A 215 -14.31 17.30 15.20
CA LEU A 215 -13.27 16.92 14.25
C LEU A 215 -13.88 16.76 12.86
N LYS A 216 -13.51 17.67 11.94
CA LYS A 216 -14.10 17.74 10.60
C LYS A 216 -13.33 16.93 9.57
N GLU A 217 -12.04 16.81 9.80
CA GLU A 217 -11.07 16.26 8.90
C GLU A 217 -11.09 14.73 8.93
N ASN A 218 -10.83 14.13 7.77
CA ASN A 218 -10.75 12.69 7.65
C ASN A 218 -9.34 12.18 8.00
N TYR A 219 -8.99 12.31 9.28
CA TYR A 219 -7.73 11.82 9.81
C TYR A 219 -7.66 10.29 9.82
N ASN A 220 -6.43 9.77 9.81
CA ASN A 220 -6.14 8.35 9.98
C ASN A 220 -6.72 7.83 11.31
N PRO A 221 -7.62 6.84 11.30
CA PRO A 221 -8.27 6.37 12.54
C PRO A 221 -7.30 5.84 13.60
N ILE A 222 -6.29 5.04 13.21
CA ILE A 222 -5.32 4.48 14.16
C ILE A 222 -4.46 5.58 14.79
N GLU A 223 -4.00 6.53 13.97
CA GLU A 223 -3.24 7.68 14.47
C GLU A 223 -4.09 8.53 15.40
N LEU A 224 -5.32 8.88 14.99
CA LEU A 224 -6.25 9.66 15.79
C LEU A 224 -6.51 9.00 17.16
N LEU A 225 -6.86 7.71 17.15
CA LEU A 225 -7.21 6.95 18.34
C LEU A 225 -6.04 6.82 19.33
N SER A 226 -4.80 6.84 18.86
CA SER A 226 -3.62 6.79 19.73
C SER A 226 -3.50 7.98 20.70
N HIS A 227 -4.27 9.06 20.47
CA HIS A 227 -4.36 10.21 21.36
C HIS A 227 -5.50 10.11 22.40
N PHE A 228 -6.30 9.05 22.40
CA PHE A 228 -7.45 8.89 23.28
C PHE A 228 -7.29 7.66 24.17
N LYS A 229 -7.78 7.75 25.41
CA LYS A 229 -7.86 6.60 26.34
C LYS A 229 -9.25 5.97 26.38
N LYS A 230 -10.29 6.74 26.08
CA LYS A 230 -11.69 6.31 26.11
C LYS A 230 -12.45 6.80 24.88
N VAL A 231 -13.24 5.91 24.31
CA VAL A 231 -14.09 6.18 23.14
C VAL A 231 -15.53 5.76 23.40
N TYR A 232 -16.45 6.50 22.80
CA TYR A 232 -17.88 6.20 22.78
C TYR A 232 -18.32 5.99 21.33
N THR A 233 -19.05 4.92 21.07
CA THR A 233 -19.56 4.63 19.73
C THR A 233 -20.90 3.89 19.77
N LYS A 234 -21.65 3.97 18.68
CA LYS A 234 -22.82 3.12 18.45
C LYS A 234 -22.35 1.76 17.93
N THR A 235 -22.05 1.67 16.64
CA THR A 235 -21.71 0.40 15.98
C THR A 235 -20.52 0.50 15.03
N SER A 236 -19.75 1.59 15.10
CA SER A 236 -18.65 1.86 14.18
C SER A 236 -17.55 0.81 14.32
N GLY A 237 -17.00 0.35 13.19
CA GLY A 237 -15.80 -0.51 13.20
C GLY A 237 -14.59 0.15 13.88
N MET A 238 -14.55 1.49 13.90
CA MET A 238 -13.50 2.25 14.57
C MET A 238 -13.49 2.07 16.10
N GLY A 239 -14.58 1.60 16.71
CA GLY A 239 -14.56 1.19 18.12
C GLY A 239 -13.72 -0.08 18.35
N PHE A 240 -13.71 -1.03 17.41
CA PHE A 240 -12.78 -2.17 17.49
C PHE A 240 -11.33 -1.73 17.28
N GLU A 241 -11.10 -0.77 16.38
CA GLU A 241 -9.77 -0.17 16.20
C GLU A 241 -9.28 0.54 17.48
N ALA A 242 -10.20 1.11 18.28
CA ALA A 242 -9.87 1.68 19.58
C ALA A 242 -9.47 0.60 20.60
N LEU A 243 -10.17 -0.54 20.63
CA LEU A 243 -9.78 -1.69 21.45
C LEU A 243 -8.40 -2.23 21.07
N ILE A 244 -8.07 -2.27 19.76
CA ILE A 244 -6.73 -2.64 19.26
C ILE A 244 -5.62 -1.75 19.85
N LEU A 245 -5.94 -0.48 20.12
CA LEU A 245 -5.02 0.48 20.72
C LEU A 245 -5.07 0.51 22.26
N GLY A 246 -5.90 -0.34 22.88
CA GLY A 246 -6.05 -0.41 24.33
C GLY A 246 -6.97 0.66 24.92
N CYS A 247 -7.79 1.33 24.10
CA CYS A 247 -8.76 2.29 24.60
C CYS A 247 -9.92 1.58 25.30
N GLU A 248 -10.45 2.19 26.36
CA GLU A 248 -11.78 1.86 26.86
C GLU A 248 -12.81 2.19 25.77
N CYS A 249 -13.70 1.25 25.45
CA CYS A 249 -14.72 1.43 24.42
C CYS A 249 -16.11 1.23 25.01
N VAL A 250 -16.92 2.29 25.01
CA VAL A 250 -18.33 2.28 25.43
C VAL A 250 -19.21 2.13 24.19
N CYS A 251 -20.05 1.10 24.16
CA CYS A 251 -20.89 0.75 23.02
C CYS A 251 -22.38 0.97 23.34
N TYR A 252 -23.03 1.86 22.57
CA TYR A 252 -24.48 2.11 22.62
C TYR A 252 -25.27 1.24 21.65
N GLY A 253 -24.60 0.62 20.69
CA GLY A 253 -25.15 -0.46 19.89
C GLY A 253 -24.52 -1.79 20.26
N MET A 254 -24.82 -2.81 19.47
CA MET A 254 -24.28 -4.16 19.58
C MET A 254 -23.45 -4.54 18.34
N PRO A 255 -22.34 -3.83 18.04
CA PRO A 255 -21.45 -4.20 16.93
C PRO A 255 -20.82 -5.58 17.16
N PHE A 256 -20.16 -6.15 16.14
CA PHE A 256 -19.64 -7.53 16.20
C PHE A 256 -18.69 -7.82 17.37
N TYR A 257 -18.00 -6.78 17.88
CA TYR A 257 -17.02 -6.87 18.96
C TYR A 257 -17.58 -6.57 20.36
N ALA A 258 -18.83 -6.13 20.47
CA ALA A 258 -19.51 -5.90 21.75
C ALA A 258 -20.09 -7.20 22.34
N GLY A 259 -20.39 -7.24 23.64
CA GLY A 259 -21.01 -8.39 24.29
C GLY A 259 -20.09 -9.60 24.52
N TRP A 260 -18.78 -9.44 24.32
CA TRP A 260 -17.76 -10.48 24.57
C TRP A 260 -16.87 -10.18 25.77
N GLY A 261 -17.18 -9.13 26.53
CA GLY A 261 -16.39 -8.69 27.69
C GLY A 261 -15.21 -7.76 27.37
N LEU A 262 -15.09 -7.27 26.13
CA LEU A 262 -14.07 -6.30 25.72
C LEU A 262 -14.51 -4.83 25.86
N THR A 263 -15.81 -4.59 25.95
CA THR A 263 -16.44 -3.27 25.87
C THR A 263 -17.31 -3.01 27.08
N GLN A 264 -17.60 -1.73 27.33
CA GLN A 264 -18.66 -1.30 28.25
C GLN A 264 -19.95 -1.16 27.45
N ASP A 265 -20.80 -2.18 27.50
CA ASP A 265 -22.00 -2.26 26.66
C ASP A 265 -23.22 -1.68 27.36
N LYS A 266 -23.97 -0.81 26.68
CA LYS A 266 -25.27 -0.28 27.13
C LYS A 266 -26.44 -1.21 26.75
N LEU A 267 -26.17 -2.22 25.92
CA LEU A 267 -27.12 -3.24 25.48
C LEU A 267 -26.56 -4.63 25.80
N GLU A 268 -27.44 -5.61 25.93
CA GLU A 268 -27.07 -7.01 26.14
C GLU A 268 -27.41 -7.86 24.92
N CYS A 269 -26.55 -8.82 24.55
CA CYS A 269 -26.86 -9.84 23.56
C CYS A 269 -26.77 -11.24 24.19
N LYS A 270 -27.91 -11.79 24.62
CA LYS A 270 -27.98 -13.09 25.32
C LYS A 270 -27.38 -14.29 24.57
N ARG A 271 -27.17 -14.18 23.24
CA ARG A 271 -26.55 -15.23 22.41
C ARG A 271 -25.02 -15.23 22.46
N ARG A 272 -24.40 -14.13 22.88
CA ARG A 272 -22.94 -13.98 23.01
C ARG A 272 -22.57 -14.37 24.44
N VAL A 273 -22.23 -15.65 24.62
CA VAL A 273 -22.14 -16.27 25.96
C VAL A 273 -20.71 -16.47 26.45
N LYS A 274 -19.72 -16.35 25.55
CA LYS A 274 -18.29 -16.48 25.89
C LYS A 274 -17.70 -15.12 26.21
N LYS A 275 -16.72 -15.09 27.12
CA LYS A 275 -15.76 -13.97 27.19
C LYS A 275 -14.64 -14.22 26.20
N ARG A 276 -14.22 -13.21 25.45
CA ARG A 276 -13.13 -13.30 24.47
C ARG A 276 -12.11 -12.20 24.69
N SER A 277 -10.85 -12.55 24.48
CA SER A 277 -9.73 -11.62 24.39
C SER A 277 -9.74 -10.84 23.08
N LEU A 278 -8.99 -9.75 23.04
CA LEU A 278 -8.81 -8.93 21.84
C LEU A 278 -8.27 -9.76 20.67
N GLU A 279 -7.26 -10.60 20.94
CA GLU A 279 -6.61 -11.45 19.95
C GLU A 279 -7.57 -12.51 19.39
N GLU A 280 -8.44 -13.09 20.20
CA GLU A 280 -9.47 -14.03 19.73
C GLU A 280 -10.49 -13.33 18.82
N VAL A 281 -10.99 -12.15 19.22
CA VAL A 281 -11.92 -11.38 18.38
C VAL A 281 -11.25 -10.94 17.07
N PHE A 282 -10.00 -10.50 17.14
CA PHE A 282 -9.22 -10.15 15.96
C PHE A 282 -9.00 -11.36 15.05
N CYS A 283 -8.58 -12.50 15.61
CA CYS A 283 -8.35 -13.73 14.85
C CYS A 283 -9.64 -14.19 14.15
N ALA A 284 -10.77 -14.21 14.87
CA ALA A 284 -12.06 -14.55 14.29
C ALA A 284 -12.44 -13.63 13.12
N ALA A 285 -12.36 -12.32 13.32
CA ALA A 285 -12.82 -11.32 12.35
C ALA A 285 -11.86 -11.14 11.15
N TYR A 286 -10.57 -10.95 11.42
CA TYR A 286 -9.57 -10.59 10.41
C TYR A 286 -8.84 -11.80 9.82
N ILE A 287 -8.83 -12.98 10.45
CA ILE A 287 -8.10 -14.14 9.92
C ILE A 287 -9.05 -15.24 9.44
N LEU A 288 -10.06 -15.59 10.24
CA LEU A 288 -10.95 -16.72 9.93
C LEU A 288 -12.17 -16.33 9.09
N TYR A 289 -12.74 -15.15 9.34
CA TYR A 289 -13.98 -14.69 8.70
C TYR A 289 -13.76 -13.88 7.41
N SER A 290 -12.60 -13.23 7.28
CA SER A 290 -12.24 -12.42 6.10
C SER A 290 -11.51 -13.26 5.05
N GLU A 291 -11.83 -13.04 3.78
CA GLU A 291 -11.05 -13.54 2.63
C GLU A 291 -10.22 -12.41 2.03
N TYR A 292 -8.99 -12.73 1.61
CA TYR A 292 -8.03 -11.77 1.09
C TYR A 292 -7.63 -12.04 -0.36
N PHE A 293 -7.46 -10.97 -1.12
CA PHE A 293 -6.95 -10.96 -2.48
C PHE A 293 -6.06 -9.74 -2.68
N ASN A 294 -4.95 -9.88 -3.40
CA ASN A 294 -4.10 -8.75 -3.76
C ASN A 294 -4.47 -8.26 -5.17
N PRO A 295 -5.22 -7.16 -5.32
CA PRO A 295 -5.65 -6.67 -6.63
C PRO A 295 -4.51 -6.07 -7.48
N TYR A 296 -3.36 -5.76 -6.87
CA TYR A 296 -2.22 -5.22 -7.61
C TYR A 296 -1.36 -6.33 -8.21
N LEU A 297 -1.27 -7.46 -7.51
CA LEU A 297 -0.59 -8.67 -8.00
C LEU A 297 -1.54 -9.65 -8.69
N ASN A 298 -2.85 -9.42 -8.61
CA ASN A 298 -3.90 -10.26 -9.15
C ASN A 298 -3.80 -11.73 -8.66
N GLN A 299 -3.65 -11.91 -7.35
CA GLN A 299 -3.50 -13.24 -6.73
C GLN A 299 -4.22 -13.34 -5.39
N LYS A 300 -4.55 -14.55 -4.96
CA LYS A 300 -5.01 -14.81 -3.58
C LYS A 300 -3.92 -14.39 -2.59
N SER A 301 -4.34 -13.85 -1.46
CA SER A 301 -3.41 -13.36 -0.43
C SER A 301 -3.92 -13.66 0.98
N ASP A 302 -3.25 -13.08 1.97
CA ASP A 302 -3.63 -13.14 3.38
C ASP A 302 -3.56 -11.74 4.01
N ILE A 303 -3.78 -11.69 5.32
CA ILE A 303 -3.73 -10.46 6.09
C ILE A 303 -2.34 -9.80 6.06
N PHE A 304 -1.26 -10.57 6.06
CA PHE A 304 0.11 -10.02 6.09
C PHE A 304 0.48 -9.42 4.73
N ASP A 305 0.21 -10.11 3.63
CA ASP A 305 0.40 -9.56 2.29
C ASP A 305 -0.42 -8.27 2.09
N THR A 306 -1.65 -8.25 2.60
CA THR A 306 -2.51 -7.06 2.56
C THR A 306 -1.94 -5.92 3.38
N ILE A 307 -1.50 -6.17 4.61
CA ILE A 307 -0.82 -5.18 5.48
C ILE A 307 0.41 -4.61 4.77
N PHE A 308 1.32 -5.46 4.30
CA PHE A 308 2.56 -5.01 3.66
C PHE A 308 2.29 -4.24 2.36
N THR A 309 1.31 -4.68 1.57
CA THR A 309 0.93 -4.01 0.34
C THR A 309 0.32 -2.64 0.64
N LEU A 310 -0.67 -2.55 1.52
CA LEU A 310 -1.31 -1.28 1.88
C LEU A 310 -0.32 -0.31 2.52
N ALA A 311 0.55 -0.77 3.43
CA ALA A 311 1.60 0.05 4.03
C ALA A 311 2.54 0.65 2.98
N ARG A 312 3.00 -0.16 2.02
CA ARG A 312 3.82 0.30 0.89
C ARG A 312 3.08 1.35 0.05
N TYR A 313 1.87 1.03 -0.41
CA TYR A 313 1.15 1.92 -1.33
C TYR A 313 0.64 3.20 -0.65
N LYS A 314 0.39 3.16 0.67
CA LYS A 314 0.15 4.37 1.48
C LYS A 314 1.35 5.31 1.45
N LYS A 315 2.58 4.79 1.62
CA LYS A 315 3.81 5.61 1.53
C LYS A 315 4.00 6.19 0.12
N ILE A 316 3.75 5.39 -0.92
CA ILE A 316 3.82 5.86 -2.33
C ILE A 316 2.80 6.96 -2.59
N GLU A 317 1.55 6.79 -2.14
CA GLU A 317 0.47 7.77 -2.28
C GLU A 317 0.84 9.11 -1.62
N GLN A 318 1.40 9.07 -0.41
CA GLN A 318 1.88 10.25 0.31
C GLN A 318 3.06 10.91 -0.41
N ALA A 319 4.07 10.12 -0.82
CA ALA A 319 5.24 10.63 -1.52
C ALA A 319 4.88 11.33 -2.84
N ASN A 320 3.88 10.80 -3.55
CA ASN A 320 3.40 11.30 -4.84
C ASN A 320 2.27 12.34 -4.75
N SER A 321 1.86 12.75 -3.55
CA SER A 321 0.82 13.77 -3.37
C SER A 321 1.26 15.15 -3.89
N HIS A 322 0.29 16.04 -4.17
CA HIS A 322 0.48 17.39 -4.73
C HIS A 322 0.90 17.43 -6.21
N THR A 323 1.26 18.60 -6.75
CA THR A 323 1.69 18.70 -8.14
C THR A 323 3.15 18.31 -8.24
N LEU A 324 3.46 17.44 -9.21
CA LEU A 324 4.80 16.92 -9.46
C LEU A 324 5.30 17.48 -10.80
N TYR A 325 6.35 18.28 -10.75
CA TYR A 325 6.98 18.91 -11.92
C TYR A 325 8.21 18.11 -12.34
N PHE A 326 8.25 17.70 -13.60
CA PHE A 326 9.30 16.83 -14.14
C PHE A 326 10.13 17.58 -15.18
N LEU A 327 11.43 17.69 -14.93
CA LEU A 327 12.39 18.40 -15.76
C LEU A 327 13.44 17.44 -16.32
N GLY A 328 13.77 17.57 -17.61
CA GLY A 328 14.81 16.76 -18.26
C GLY A 328 14.34 15.40 -18.79
N PHE A 329 13.05 15.07 -18.65
CA PHE A 329 12.46 13.85 -19.18
C PHE A 329 12.18 13.97 -20.68
N SER A 330 12.80 13.10 -21.49
CA SER A 330 12.54 12.99 -22.93
C SER A 330 11.06 12.65 -23.19
N LYS A 331 10.51 13.06 -24.34
CA LYS A 331 9.08 12.88 -24.66
C LYS A 331 8.61 11.43 -24.47
N TRP A 332 9.40 10.46 -24.93
CA TRP A 332 9.08 9.04 -24.80
C TRP A 332 9.05 8.54 -23.34
N LYS A 333 9.91 9.08 -22.45
CA LYS A 333 9.93 8.69 -21.04
C LYS A 333 8.66 9.13 -20.31
N ARG A 334 8.06 10.25 -20.71
CA ARG A 334 6.94 10.89 -19.99
C ARG A 334 5.78 9.93 -19.74
N ASP A 335 5.41 9.12 -20.74
CA ASP A 335 4.30 8.19 -20.59
C ASP A 335 4.64 6.99 -19.69
N PHE A 336 5.88 6.51 -19.74
CA PHE A 336 6.35 5.43 -18.88
C PHE A 336 6.57 5.85 -17.43
N MET A 337 6.76 7.15 -17.15
CA MET A 337 6.98 7.66 -15.80
C MET A 337 5.67 7.81 -15.01
N LYS A 338 4.57 8.18 -15.66
CA LYS A 338 3.27 8.43 -15.00
C LYS A 338 2.85 7.31 -14.02
N PRO A 339 3.00 6.00 -14.33
CA PRO A 339 2.65 4.93 -13.41
C PRO A 339 3.45 4.89 -12.10
N PHE A 340 4.71 5.35 -12.09
CA PHE A 340 5.55 5.39 -10.88
C PHE A 340 5.15 6.50 -9.92
N PHE A 341 4.66 7.61 -10.48
CA PHE A 341 4.33 8.83 -9.74
C PHE A 341 2.82 9.04 -9.62
N LYS A 342 2.03 7.97 -9.53
CA LYS A 342 0.58 8.07 -9.41
C LYS A 342 0.15 8.22 -7.95
N ALA A 343 -0.75 9.17 -7.69
CA ALA A 343 -1.54 9.27 -6.45
C ALA A 343 -2.97 9.74 -6.79
N LYS A 344 -3.88 9.75 -5.82
CA LYS A 344 -5.30 10.09 -6.00
C LYS A 344 -5.52 11.52 -6.47
N SER A 345 -4.83 12.48 -5.86
CA SER A 345 -5.08 13.92 -6.05
C SER A 345 -3.96 14.63 -6.80
N ASN A 346 -2.95 13.89 -7.23
CA ASN A 346 -1.76 14.50 -7.80
C ASN A 346 -1.93 14.84 -9.28
N LYS A 347 -1.10 15.79 -9.74
CA LYS A 347 -0.97 16.16 -11.15
C LYS A 347 0.48 16.03 -11.55
N THR A 348 0.74 15.39 -12.68
CA THR A 348 2.10 15.27 -13.23
C THR A 348 2.26 16.25 -14.39
N ILE A 349 3.22 17.15 -14.28
CA ILE A 349 3.49 18.21 -15.26
C ILE A 349 4.93 18.04 -15.77
N PHE A 350 5.07 17.72 -17.05
CA PHE A 350 6.38 17.61 -17.69
C PHE A 350 6.77 18.94 -18.35
N LEU A 351 7.92 19.47 -17.95
CA LEU A 351 8.47 20.73 -18.44
C LEU A 351 9.58 20.46 -19.46
N ASN A 352 9.66 21.30 -20.49
CA ASN A 352 10.69 21.21 -21.53
C ASN A 352 11.94 22.03 -21.21
N SER A 353 11.84 23.01 -20.30
CA SER A 353 12.93 23.94 -20.00
C SER A 353 12.82 24.55 -18.61
N LEU A 354 13.93 25.12 -18.13
CA LEU A 354 13.94 25.93 -16.90
C LEU A 354 13.01 27.13 -16.99
N LYS A 355 12.91 27.78 -18.15
CA LYS A 355 12.02 28.93 -18.35
C LYS A 355 10.55 28.59 -18.04
N GLU A 356 10.11 27.38 -18.33
CA GLU A 356 8.77 26.92 -17.97
C GLU A 356 8.63 26.70 -16.46
N LEU A 357 9.67 26.20 -15.79
CA LEU A 357 9.69 26.02 -14.33
C LEU A 357 9.62 27.37 -13.60
N TYR A 358 10.44 28.36 -13.96
CA TYR A 358 10.39 29.69 -13.33
C TYR A 358 9.06 30.44 -13.59
N LYS A 359 8.34 30.09 -14.67
CA LYS A 359 7.00 30.60 -14.93
C LYS A 359 5.91 29.84 -14.19
N ALA A 360 6.20 28.62 -13.75
CA ALA A 360 5.24 27.81 -13.02
C ALA A 360 5.07 28.40 -11.61
N LYS A 361 3.83 28.71 -11.24
CA LYS A 361 3.49 29.19 -9.89
C LYS A 361 3.37 27.99 -8.96
N LEU A 362 4.51 27.50 -8.46
CA LEU A 362 4.58 26.34 -7.57
C LEU A 362 4.00 26.68 -6.19
N ASN A 363 3.21 25.76 -5.64
CA ASN A 363 2.85 25.81 -4.23
C ASN A 363 3.99 25.23 -3.38
N PRO A 364 4.13 25.61 -2.10
CA PRO A 364 5.22 25.09 -1.25
C PRO A 364 5.28 23.56 -1.11
N LYS A 365 4.15 22.87 -1.29
CA LYS A 365 4.04 21.40 -1.19
C LYS A 365 4.24 20.67 -2.53
N ASP A 366 4.34 21.41 -3.64
CA ASP A 366 4.63 20.81 -4.94
C ASP A 366 6.09 20.35 -4.98
N LYS A 367 6.39 19.37 -5.82
CA LYS A 367 7.72 18.71 -5.88
C LYS A 367 8.32 18.81 -7.26
N ILE A 368 9.64 18.89 -7.32
CA ILE A 368 10.41 18.97 -8.57
C ILE A 368 11.23 17.68 -8.72
N PHE A 369 11.17 17.07 -9.90
CA PHE A 369 11.92 15.87 -10.25
C PHE A 369 12.79 16.16 -11.47
N ILE A 370 14.07 15.84 -11.38
CA ILE A 370 15.06 16.07 -12.43
C ILE A 370 15.56 14.71 -12.91
N TRP A 371 15.51 14.48 -14.23
CA TRP A 371 16.12 13.27 -14.78
C TRP A 371 17.65 13.39 -14.83
N GLY A 372 18.32 12.47 -14.13
CA GLY A 372 19.77 12.40 -14.03
C GLY A 372 20.41 13.72 -13.66
N LYS A 373 21.57 14.01 -14.27
CA LYS A 373 22.35 15.23 -14.02
C LYS A 373 22.06 16.38 -14.97
N LYS A 374 20.94 16.32 -15.73
CA LYS A 374 20.69 17.28 -16.82
C LYS A 374 20.53 18.72 -16.32
N TYR A 375 20.10 18.89 -15.08
CA TYR A 375 19.99 20.17 -14.41
C TYR A 375 20.61 20.08 -13.04
N ASP A 376 21.29 21.15 -12.62
CA ASP A 376 21.94 21.22 -11.32
C ASP A 376 20.91 21.48 -10.22
N LYS A 377 20.81 20.51 -9.30
CA LYS A 377 19.92 20.58 -8.14
C LYS A 377 20.34 21.68 -7.15
N ALA A 378 21.63 21.85 -6.91
CA ALA A 378 22.14 22.85 -5.96
C ALA A 378 21.86 24.27 -6.45
N LEU A 379 21.88 24.50 -7.76
CA LEU A 379 21.44 25.79 -8.33
C LEU A 379 19.94 26.01 -8.15
N LEU A 380 19.11 25.01 -8.46
CA LEU A 380 17.66 25.14 -8.33
C LEU A 380 17.20 25.29 -6.87
N ALA A 381 17.89 24.67 -5.92
CA ALA A 381 17.60 24.80 -4.49
C ALA A 381 17.82 26.23 -3.96
N LYS A 382 18.57 27.09 -4.66
CA LYS A 382 18.71 28.52 -4.31
C LYS A 382 17.45 29.31 -4.63
N ASP A 383 16.74 28.93 -5.69
CA ASP A 383 15.59 29.67 -6.20
C ASP A 383 14.24 29.06 -5.76
N PHE A 384 14.21 27.76 -5.50
CA PHE A 384 13.01 27.03 -5.12
C PHE A 384 13.17 26.41 -3.73
N LYS A 385 12.22 26.71 -2.84
CA LYS A 385 12.12 26.08 -1.50
C LYS A 385 11.41 24.71 -1.53
N ASN A 386 10.95 24.29 -2.71
CA ASN A 386 10.29 23.01 -2.93
C ASN A 386 11.27 21.84 -2.77
N GLU A 387 10.75 20.66 -2.43
CA GLU A 387 11.56 19.44 -2.46
C GLU A 387 11.98 19.13 -3.91
N ILE A 388 13.29 18.88 -4.11
CA ILE A 388 13.88 18.56 -5.41
C ILE A 388 14.50 17.17 -5.36
N PHE A 389 14.04 16.29 -6.25
CA PHE A 389 14.49 14.91 -6.38
C PHE A 389 15.23 14.69 -7.69
N LEU A 390 16.24 13.82 -7.65
CA LEU A 390 16.95 13.31 -8.82
C LEU A 390 16.40 11.93 -9.16
N VAL A 391 16.11 11.68 -10.44
CA VAL A 391 15.51 10.44 -10.91
C VAL A 391 16.44 9.75 -11.89
N GLU A 392 16.70 8.47 -11.66
CA GLU A 392 17.51 7.61 -12.52
C GLU A 392 16.90 6.22 -12.72
N ASP A 393 17.46 5.48 -13.69
CA ASP A 393 17.11 4.08 -13.90
C ASP A 393 17.48 3.23 -12.67
N GLY A 394 16.57 2.33 -12.26
CA GLY A 394 16.83 1.40 -11.16
C GLY A 394 17.75 0.24 -11.55
N PHE A 395 18.25 -0.47 -10.52
CA PHE A 395 19.20 -1.58 -10.70
C PHE A 395 18.63 -2.77 -11.48
N LEU A 396 17.32 -3.04 -11.34
CA LEU A 396 16.60 -4.02 -12.16
C LEU A 396 15.64 -3.27 -13.09
N ARG A 397 16.07 -3.02 -14.33
CA ARG A 397 15.43 -2.03 -15.18
C ARG A 397 14.41 -2.64 -16.13
N SER A 398 14.80 -3.52 -17.04
CA SER A 398 13.93 -3.94 -18.15
C SER A 398 14.39 -5.22 -18.84
N VAL A 399 13.56 -5.73 -19.77
CA VAL A 399 13.98 -6.82 -20.66
C VAL A 399 15.01 -6.30 -21.67
N PHE A 400 14.68 -5.28 -22.45
CA PHE A 400 15.61 -4.69 -23.44
C PHE A 400 16.19 -3.35 -22.97
N LEU A 401 17.04 -2.75 -23.79
CA LEU A 401 17.81 -1.55 -23.44
C LEU A 401 16.92 -0.30 -23.34
N GLY A 402 17.43 0.69 -22.61
CA GLY A 402 16.77 1.98 -22.49
C GLY A 402 16.85 2.82 -23.76
N SER A 403 17.92 2.65 -24.54
CA SER A 403 18.07 3.23 -25.87
C SER A 403 16.95 2.82 -26.82
N ASP A 404 16.41 1.62 -26.62
CA ASP A 404 15.38 1.01 -27.48
C ASP A 404 13.97 1.42 -27.04
N LEU A 405 13.85 2.48 -26.22
CA LEU A 405 12.60 3.01 -25.70
C LEU A 405 11.82 2.01 -24.84
N THR A 406 12.51 1.04 -24.23
CA THR A 406 11.89 0.03 -23.38
C THR A 406 11.50 0.60 -22.03
N ARG A 407 10.25 0.33 -21.63
CA ARG A 407 9.67 0.73 -20.35
C ARG A 407 10.50 0.17 -19.17
N PRO A 408 10.91 1.00 -18.20
CA PRO A 408 11.54 0.52 -16.97
C PRO A 408 10.51 -0.08 -16.01
N PHE A 409 10.96 -1.05 -15.21
CA PHE A 409 10.22 -1.68 -14.11
C PHE A 409 10.61 -1.11 -12.74
N SER A 410 11.78 -0.47 -12.62
CA SER A 410 12.20 0.21 -11.41
C SER A 410 12.92 1.53 -11.72
N LEU A 411 12.85 2.46 -10.76
CA LEU A 411 13.48 3.76 -10.79
C LEU A 411 14.14 4.03 -9.44
N ILE A 412 15.19 4.84 -9.45
CA ILE A 412 15.77 5.45 -8.27
C ILE A 412 15.26 6.89 -8.22
N VAL A 413 14.78 7.31 -7.05
CA VAL A 413 14.33 8.67 -6.76
C VAL A 413 15.06 9.12 -5.51
N ASP A 414 15.99 10.05 -5.68
CA ASP A 414 16.94 10.45 -4.65
C ASP A 414 16.71 11.91 -4.23
N SER A 415 16.49 12.11 -2.94
CA SER A 415 16.24 13.39 -2.28
C SER A 415 17.52 14.14 -1.90
N LYS A 416 18.70 13.54 -2.05
CA LYS A 416 20.01 14.13 -1.75
C LYS A 416 20.85 14.31 -3.02
N GLY A 417 21.40 13.24 -3.58
CA GLY A 417 22.39 13.25 -4.67
C GLY A 417 22.34 11.97 -5.50
N LEU A 418 22.81 11.98 -6.74
CA LEU A 418 22.83 10.75 -7.54
C LEU A 418 23.83 9.76 -6.94
N TYR A 419 23.40 8.51 -6.70
CA TYR A 419 24.27 7.43 -6.20
C TYR A 419 25.52 7.14 -7.05
N VAL A 420 25.56 7.65 -8.28
CA VAL A 420 26.69 7.51 -9.20
C VAL A 420 27.71 8.64 -9.08
N ASP A 421 27.43 9.66 -8.27
CA ASP A 421 28.30 10.81 -8.02
C ASP A 421 28.88 10.73 -6.60
N PRO A 422 30.12 10.24 -6.44
CA PRO A 422 30.74 10.12 -5.11
C PRO A 422 31.11 11.47 -4.49
N ALA A 423 31.00 12.59 -5.22
CA ALA A 423 31.29 13.91 -4.67
C ALA A 423 30.17 14.44 -3.74
N HIS A 424 28.99 13.83 -3.77
CA HIS A 424 27.83 14.27 -3.00
C HIS A 424 27.12 13.08 -2.33
N PRO A 425 26.60 13.25 -1.11
CA PRO A 425 25.87 12.18 -0.45
C PRO A 425 24.56 11.86 -1.19
N SER A 426 24.22 10.57 -1.23
CA SER A 426 22.97 10.03 -1.78
C SER A 426 22.06 9.43 -0.71
N ASP A 427 20.78 9.26 -1.02
CA ASP A 427 19.86 8.53 -0.14
C ASP A 427 20.28 7.06 0.01
N LEU A 428 20.93 6.49 -1.00
CA LEU A 428 21.45 5.12 -0.91
C LEU A 428 22.56 5.00 0.14
N GLU A 429 23.50 5.94 0.18
CA GLU A 429 24.56 5.97 1.20
C GLU A 429 23.99 6.19 2.60
N GLU A 430 23.03 7.12 2.73
CA GLU A 430 22.31 7.35 3.98
C GLU A 430 21.63 6.06 4.48
N LEU A 431 20.96 5.33 3.59
CA LEU A 431 20.32 4.06 3.90
C LEU A 431 21.35 3.02 4.36
N LEU A 432 22.49 2.91 3.70
CA LEU A 432 23.52 1.93 4.05
C LEU A 432 24.23 2.23 5.38
N GLN A 433 24.39 3.52 5.72
CA GLN A 433 25.04 3.95 6.96
C GLN A 433 24.11 3.89 8.17
N ASN A 434 22.86 4.33 8.01
CA ASN A 434 22.01 4.69 9.16
C ASN A 434 20.75 3.84 9.29
N HIS A 435 20.37 3.04 8.28
CA HIS A 435 19.15 2.25 8.35
C HIS A 435 19.34 0.95 9.15
N GLU A 436 18.46 0.71 10.12
CA GLU A 436 18.45 -0.56 10.85
C GLU A 436 17.72 -1.64 10.04
N PHE A 437 18.47 -2.63 9.55
CA PHE A 437 17.92 -3.73 8.76
C PHE A 437 17.40 -4.85 9.66
N ASP A 438 16.12 -4.82 10.01
CA ASP A 438 15.49 -5.88 10.79
C ASP A 438 15.57 -7.27 10.12
N ASP A 439 15.37 -8.34 10.90
CA ASP A 439 15.46 -9.72 10.39
C ASP A 439 14.45 -10.01 9.27
N THR A 440 13.28 -9.36 9.29
CA THR A 440 12.24 -9.57 8.28
C THR A 440 12.70 -9.02 6.93
N LEU A 441 13.27 -7.81 6.92
CA LEU A 441 13.82 -7.19 5.73
C LEU A 441 15.04 -7.96 5.20
N ARG A 442 15.93 -8.43 6.09
CA ARG A 442 17.09 -9.25 5.71
C ARG A 442 16.69 -10.59 5.08
N GLN A 443 15.69 -11.28 5.62
CA GLN A 443 15.17 -12.51 5.03
C GLN A 443 14.53 -12.26 3.65
N ARG A 444 13.77 -11.18 3.51
CA ARG A 444 13.22 -10.76 2.21
C ARG A 444 14.31 -10.45 1.20
N ALA A 445 15.37 -9.75 1.60
CA ALA A 445 16.51 -9.45 0.75
C ALA A 445 17.23 -10.72 0.29
N LYS A 446 17.50 -11.67 1.20
CA LYS A 446 18.08 -12.99 0.86
C LYS A 446 17.26 -13.73 -0.19
N LYS A 447 15.93 -13.81 0.00
CA LYS A 447 15.03 -14.44 -0.98
C LYS A 447 15.08 -13.75 -2.34
N LEU A 448 15.15 -12.43 -2.36
CA LEU A 448 15.25 -11.66 -3.60
C LEU A 448 16.59 -11.89 -4.31
N ILE A 449 17.70 -11.91 -3.57
CA ILE A 449 19.04 -12.23 -4.11
C ILE A 449 19.00 -13.62 -4.75
N THR A 450 18.50 -14.63 -4.04
CA THR A 450 18.36 -15.99 -4.59
C THR A 450 17.50 -16.01 -5.84
N THR A 451 16.39 -15.27 -5.86
CA THR A 451 15.52 -15.18 -7.04
C THR A 451 16.24 -14.53 -8.23
N ILE A 452 16.98 -13.45 -8.00
CA ILE A 452 17.76 -12.75 -9.02
C ILE A 452 18.84 -13.65 -9.60
N THR A 453 19.63 -14.32 -8.74
CA THR A 453 20.74 -15.16 -9.18
C THR A 453 20.25 -16.45 -9.87
N GLN A 454 19.20 -17.09 -9.36
CA GLN A 454 18.66 -18.31 -9.98
C GLN A 454 18.03 -18.06 -11.36
N ASN A 455 17.41 -16.88 -11.54
CA ASN A 455 16.80 -16.49 -12.82
C ASN A 455 17.75 -15.65 -13.69
N LYS A 456 19.02 -15.48 -13.27
CA LYS A 456 20.06 -14.78 -14.03
C LYS A 456 19.67 -13.35 -14.41
N PHE A 457 18.89 -12.70 -13.56
CA PHE A 457 18.43 -11.34 -13.81
C PHE A 457 19.56 -10.32 -13.62
N SER A 458 19.69 -9.40 -14.57
CA SER A 458 20.58 -8.24 -14.51
C SER A 458 19.81 -6.94 -14.81
N LYS A 459 20.52 -5.81 -14.99
CA LYS A 459 19.88 -4.54 -15.36
C LYS A 459 19.05 -4.67 -16.65
N TYR A 460 19.56 -5.41 -17.63
CA TYR A 460 18.93 -5.70 -18.92
C TYR A 460 18.92 -7.21 -19.18
N ASN A 461 17.83 -7.76 -19.71
CA ASN A 461 17.55 -9.20 -19.68
C ASN A 461 17.14 -9.77 -21.06
N GLY A 462 17.66 -9.17 -22.14
CA GLY A 462 17.30 -9.53 -23.52
C GLY A 462 18.35 -10.36 -24.25
N LEU A 463 19.56 -10.50 -23.70
CA LEU A 463 20.65 -11.30 -24.29
C LEU A 463 20.57 -12.76 -23.83
N LYS A 464 21.04 -13.67 -24.70
CA LYS A 464 21.07 -15.11 -24.43
C LYS A 464 22.05 -15.46 -23.30
N HIS A 465 21.72 -16.53 -22.58
CA HIS A 465 22.62 -17.14 -21.60
C HIS A 465 23.44 -18.25 -22.27
N GLU A 466 24.76 -18.19 -22.17
CA GLU A 466 25.66 -19.19 -22.75
C GLU A 466 26.71 -19.62 -21.73
N LYS A 467 27.24 -20.84 -21.89
CA LYS A 467 28.40 -21.30 -21.13
C LYS A 467 29.65 -20.89 -21.90
N LEU A 468 30.44 -20.00 -21.33
CA LEU A 468 31.71 -19.57 -21.90
C LEU A 468 32.84 -20.48 -21.40
N ASP A 469 33.72 -20.90 -22.29
CA ASP A 469 34.93 -21.65 -21.99
C ASP A 469 36.10 -21.03 -22.75
N PHE A 470 37.04 -20.45 -22.00
CA PHE A 470 38.17 -19.68 -22.52
C PHE A 470 39.43 -20.54 -22.71
N ASN A 471 39.35 -21.85 -22.44
CA ASN A 471 40.44 -22.82 -22.61
C ASN A 471 41.80 -22.33 -22.07
N THR A 472 41.81 -21.86 -20.81
CA THR A 472 43.00 -21.28 -20.17
C THR A 472 43.09 -21.69 -18.71
N ASN A 473 44.33 -21.92 -18.24
CA ASN A 473 44.63 -22.18 -16.83
C ASN A 473 45.02 -20.89 -16.08
N LYS A 474 45.01 -19.74 -16.76
CA LYS A 474 45.33 -18.43 -16.17
C LYS A 474 44.15 -17.92 -15.34
N LYS A 475 44.43 -17.02 -14.39
CA LYS A 475 43.39 -16.22 -13.73
C LYS A 475 42.62 -15.42 -14.78
N ILE A 476 41.30 -15.59 -14.83
CA ILE A 476 40.44 -14.87 -15.76
C ILE A 476 39.95 -13.58 -15.09
N ILE A 477 40.02 -12.46 -15.82
CA ILE A 477 39.54 -11.15 -15.37
C ILE A 477 38.55 -10.61 -16.40
N LEU A 478 37.29 -10.46 -16.00
CA LEU A 478 36.27 -9.81 -16.81
C LEU A 478 36.34 -8.29 -16.63
N ILE A 479 36.34 -7.55 -17.73
CA ILE A 479 36.15 -6.11 -17.77
C ILE A 479 34.81 -5.82 -18.47
N PRO A 480 33.73 -5.58 -17.71
CA PRO A 480 32.48 -5.11 -18.28
C PRO A 480 32.60 -3.62 -18.62
N ALA A 481 32.49 -3.28 -19.90
CA ALA A 481 32.58 -1.90 -20.36
C ALA A 481 31.35 -1.09 -19.97
N GLN A 482 31.53 0.23 -19.94
CA GLN A 482 30.46 1.19 -19.70
C GLN A 482 30.37 2.20 -20.84
N VAL A 483 29.22 2.87 -20.95
CA VAL A 483 28.98 3.96 -21.89
C VAL A 483 29.69 5.24 -21.44
N GLU A 484 30.51 5.83 -22.30
CA GLU A 484 31.43 6.96 -21.96
C GLU A 484 30.71 8.26 -21.59
N ASP A 485 29.54 8.51 -22.20
CA ASP A 485 28.73 9.70 -21.93
C ASP A 485 27.65 9.45 -20.86
N ASP A 486 27.68 8.29 -20.18
CA ASP A 486 26.77 8.00 -19.07
C ASP A 486 27.08 8.83 -17.82
N ALA A 487 26.05 9.12 -17.03
CA ALA A 487 26.22 9.88 -15.80
C ALA A 487 27.20 9.20 -14.84
N SER A 488 27.20 7.85 -14.80
CA SER A 488 28.12 7.08 -13.96
C SER A 488 29.58 7.22 -14.36
N MET A 489 29.90 7.29 -15.66
CA MET A 489 31.27 7.52 -16.12
C MET A 489 31.71 8.95 -15.89
N ILE A 490 30.85 9.92 -16.19
CA ILE A 490 31.25 11.33 -16.10
C ILE A 490 31.39 11.79 -14.63
N LEU A 491 30.55 11.29 -13.72
CA LEU A 491 30.58 11.70 -12.31
C LEU A 491 31.41 10.74 -11.45
N GLY A 492 31.26 9.43 -11.64
CA GLY A 492 31.89 8.41 -10.81
C GLY A 492 33.10 7.71 -11.44
N GLY A 493 33.41 7.95 -12.71
CA GLY A 493 34.50 7.26 -13.42
C GLY A 493 35.91 7.69 -13.03
N ALA A 494 36.08 8.65 -12.11
CA ALA A 494 37.38 9.13 -11.62
C ALA A 494 38.37 9.55 -12.74
N GLY A 495 37.86 10.05 -13.87
CA GLY A 495 38.68 10.45 -15.03
C GLY A 495 39.18 9.30 -15.91
N PHE A 496 38.75 8.06 -15.65
CA PHE A 496 38.98 6.91 -16.51
C PHE A 496 37.92 6.83 -17.60
N ASP A 497 38.38 6.65 -18.83
CA ASP A 497 37.57 6.11 -19.92
C ASP A 497 37.79 4.58 -20.00
N THR A 498 37.01 3.91 -20.84
CA THR A 498 37.09 2.45 -21.01
C THR A 498 38.47 1.99 -21.47
N LEU A 499 39.16 2.78 -22.31
CA LEU A 499 40.49 2.42 -22.81
C LEU A 499 41.53 2.48 -21.70
N LYS A 500 41.55 3.55 -20.91
CA LYS A 500 42.46 3.70 -19.77
C LYS A 500 42.22 2.62 -18.72
N LEU A 501 40.96 2.25 -18.47
CA LEU A 501 40.63 1.15 -17.58
C LEU A 501 41.23 -0.16 -18.09
N LEU A 502 41.06 -0.45 -19.38
CA LEU A 502 41.58 -1.65 -20.02
C LEU A 502 43.12 -1.70 -19.98
N GLN A 503 43.79 -0.59 -20.32
CA GLN A 503 45.24 -0.45 -20.24
C GLN A 503 45.75 -0.67 -18.81
N SER A 504 45.09 -0.08 -17.83
CA SER A 504 45.48 -0.18 -16.41
C SER A 504 45.26 -1.59 -15.87
N ALA A 505 44.15 -2.23 -16.23
CA ALA A 505 43.86 -3.61 -15.84
C ALA A 505 44.90 -4.58 -16.41
N ARG A 506 45.29 -4.42 -17.69
CA ARG A 506 46.37 -5.20 -18.31
C ARG A 506 47.72 -4.96 -17.65
N ALA A 507 48.08 -3.71 -17.40
CA ALA A 507 49.35 -3.37 -16.77
C ALA A 507 49.47 -3.96 -15.37
N ALA A 508 48.38 -3.97 -14.60
CA ALA A 508 48.32 -4.53 -13.25
C ALA A 508 48.23 -6.07 -13.22
N ASN A 509 47.80 -6.72 -14.31
CA ASN A 509 47.55 -8.16 -14.36
C ASN A 509 48.17 -8.79 -15.63
N LYS A 510 49.50 -8.73 -15.75
CA LYS A 510 50.23 -9.15 -16.96
C LYS A 510 50.00 -10.62 -17.35
N ASP A 511 49.89 -11.51 -16.37
CA ASP A 511 49.76 -12.96 -16.58
C ASP A 511 48.30 -13.44 -16.61
N ALA A 512 47.33 -12.55 -16.39
CA ALA A 512 45.92 -12.90 -16.40
C ALA A 512 45.37 -13.00 -17.83
N PHE A 513 44.32 -13.82 -18.00
CA PHE A 513 43.51 -13.83 -19.20
C PHE A 513 42.39 -12.79 -19.05
N ILE A 514 42.46 -11.69 -19.79
CA ILE A 514 41.53 -10.58 -19.69
C ILE A 514 40.46 -10.71 -20.76
N VAL A 515 39.20 -10.77 -20.33
CA VAL A 515 38.02 -10.81 -21.18
C VAL A 515 37.36 -9.45 -21.14
N PHE A 516 37.17 -8.83 -22.31
CA PHE A 516 36.47 -7.56 -22.44
C PHE A 516 35.03 -7.81 -22.90
N LYS A 517 34.07 -7.24 -22.19
CA LYS A 517 32.66 -7.27 -22.58
C LYS A 517 32.18 -5.87 -22.92
N PRO A 518 31.97 -5.53 -24.22
CA PRO A 518 31.44 -4.24 -24.61
C PRO A 518 30.03 -4.00 -24.03
N HIS A 519 29.69 -2.74 -23.75
CA HIS A 519 28.34 -2.38 -23.30
C HIS A 519 27.35 -2.54 -24.47
N PRO A 520 26.15 -3.13 -24.26
CA PRO A 520 25.19 -3.35 -25.34
C PRO A 520 24.78 -2.08 -26.11
N ASP A 521 24.56 -0.95 -25.42
CA ASP A 521 24.26 0.35 -26.06
C ASP A 521 25.39 0.87 -26.98
N VAL A 522 26.64 0.46 -26.75
CA VAL A 522 27.79 0.83 -27.60
C VAL A 522 27.80 -0.06 -28.84
N LEU A 523 27.56 -1.36 -28.67
CA LEU A 523 27.45 -2.33 -29.76
C LEU A 523 26.30 -2.00 -30.72
N SER A 524 25.14 -1.59 -30.19
CA SER A 524 23.99 -1.21 -31.01
C SER A 524 24.15 0.12 -31.75
N GLY A 525 25.25 0.85 -31.51
CA GLY A 525 25.49 2.15 -32.14
C GLY A 525 24.81 3.33 -31.44
N ASN A 526 24.00 3.08 -30.41
CA ASN A 526 23.15 4.08 -29.77
C ASN A 526 23.92 5.08 -28.89
N ARG A 527 25.10 4.70 -28.40
CA ARG A 527 25.90 5.53 -27.48
C ARG A 527 27.39 5.54 -27.81
N LYS A 528 28.09 6.52 -27.22
CA LYS A 528 29.54 6.68 -27.32
C LYS A 528 30.27 5.62 -26.49
N GLY A 529 31.28 4.99 -27.07
CA GLY A 529 32.12 4.01 -26.39
C GLY A 529 33.24 3.50 -27.29
N LEU A 530 34.18 2.77 -26.68
CA LEU A 530 35.28 2.11 -27.39
C LEU A 530 34.73 0.95 -28.24
N LYS A 531 34.92 1.03 -29.57
CA LYS A 531 34.39 0.05 -30.55
C LYS A 531 35.48 -0.61 -31.40
N ASP A 532 36.67 -0.01 -31.44
CA ASP A 532 37.77 -0.49 -32.26
C ASP A 532 38.35 -1.78 -31.65
N LYS A 533 38.04 -2.91 -32.28
CA LYS A 533 38.47 -4.24 -31.84
C LYS A 533 40.00 -4.36 -31.83
N ASP A 534 40.70 -3.73 -32.78
CA ASP A 534 42.15 -3.80 -32.87
C ASP A 534 42.82 -3.06 -31.71
N ILE A 535 42.24 -1.95 -31.27
CA ILE A 535 42.69 -1.24 -30.07
C ILE A 535 42.39 -2.05 -28.82
N ILE A 536 41.20 -2.64 -28.71
CA ILE A 536 40.78 -3.43 -27.55
C ILE A 536 41.66 -4.67 -27.38
N LEU A 537 41.89 -5.45 -28.45
CA LEU A 537 42.68 -6.68 -28.44
C LEU A 537 44.18 -6.46 -28.16
N LYS A 538 44.69 -5.22 -28.22
CA LYS A 538 46.05 -4.91 -27.73
C LYS A 538 46.16 -5.05 -26.21
N TYR A 539 45.04 -4.98 -25.50
CA TYR A 539 45.03 -4.92 -24.03
C TYR A 539 44.15 -6.00 -23.38
N CYS A 540 43.30 -6.71 -24.12
CA CYS A 540 42.62 -7.93 -23.64
C CYS A 540 42.99 -9.16 -24.49
N ASP A 541 42.69 -10.36 -23.99
CA ASP A 541 42.88 -11.62 -24.72
C ASP A 541 41.64 -12.00 -25.55
N GLU A 542 40.44 -11.65 -25.07
CA GLU A 542 39.19 -12.00 -25.75
C GLU A 542 38.12 -10.92 -25.61
N ILE A 543 37.27 -10.76 -26.63
CA ILE A 543 36.08 -9.90 -26.63
C ILE A 543 34.84 -10.77 -26.70
N ILE A 544 33.93 -10.64 -25.73
CA ILE A 544 32.65 -11.37 -25.71
C ILE A 544 31.47 -10.45 -26.06
N GLU A 545 30.84 -10.74 -27.19
CA GLU A 545 29.68 -10.01 -27.72
C GLU A 545 28.41 -10.88 -27.58
N ASP A 546 27.23 -10.25 -27.62
CA ASP A 546 25.92 -10.92 -27.72
C ASP A 546 25.53 -11.96 -26.64
N VAL A 547 26.28 -12.04 -25.55
CA VAL A 547 25.95 -12.86 -24.37
C VAL A 547 25.52 -12.02 -23.16
N SER A 548 24.71 -12.59 -22.28
CA SER A 548 24.31 -11.91 -21.03
C SER A 548 25.51 -11.61 -20.14
N ILE A 549 25.42 -10.56 -19.30
CA ILE A 549 26.46 -10.30 -18.29
C ILE A 549 26.61 -11.47 -17.31
N ASP A 550 25.49 -12.13 -16.98
CA ASP A 550 25.50 -13.35 -16.14
C ASP A 550 26.30 -14.51 -16.77
N SER A 551 26.42 -14.59 -18.10
CA SER A 551 27.23 -15.63 -18.74
C SER A 551 28.73 -15.37 -18.61
N ALA A 552 29.10 -14.12 -18.31
CA ALA A 552 30.47 -13.65 -18.20
C ALA A 552 31.01 -13.67 -16.76
N ILE A 553 30.13 -13.81 -15.75
CA ILE A 553 30.44 -13.89 -14.31
C ILE A 553 30.36 -15.35 -13.90
#